data_AF-A0A3D1WV03-F1
#
_entry.id   AF-A0A3D1WV03-F1
#
_cell.length_a   1.000
_cell.length_b   1.000
_cell.length_c   1.000
_cell.angle_alpha   90.00
_cell.angle_beta   90.00
_cell.angle_gamma   90.00
#
_symmetry.space_group_name_H-M   'P 1'
#
loop_
_entity.id
_entity.type
_entity.pdbx_description
1 polymer ?
#
loop_
_entity_poly.entity_id
_entity_poly.type
_entity_poly.pdbx_seq_one_letter_code
_entity_poly.pdbx_strand_id
1 'polypeptide(L)'
;SICELAIAADELPAPVENADRLEITALDNGHAQIFAHGIGGHASMPEGTINAVGLIVAYLREAEGAFGARDERLLTPAEHEFVKFLTFVHADAYGHGLGIDATSPAFGPLTCNPGVIRVMDGHIEQVIDVRFPDSTSADTICEQLEPLVGRFGVTCRVGRAKVPFSVSADDPAVKALIDTYNEFTGKHAEPFAMGGGTYARNFARAVSFGPEETGLELPAWGGQMHGPNECANEEQLKQALKIYIVAILRLNELEL
;
A
#
# COMPACT_ATOMS: atom_id res chain seq x y z
N SER A 1 1.29 6.76 13.48
CA SER A 1 0.75 5.57 14.20
C SER A 1 1.09 5.67 15.67
N ILE A 2 0.32 5.02 16.53
CA ILE A 2 0.51 5.04 17.99
C ILE A 2 0.67 3.61 18.49
N CYS A 3 1.62 3.39 19.40
CA CYS A 3 1.77 2.17 20.17
C CYS A 3 1.94 2.52 21.64
N GLU A 4 1.17 1.86 22.52
CA GLU A 4 1.28 2.04 23.97
C GLU A 4 1.95 0.81 24.59
N LEU A 5 2.89 1.05 25.50
CA LEU A 5 3.62 0.02 26.22
C LEU A 5 3.38 0.17 27.72
N ALA A 6 3.11 -0.94 28.40
CA ALA A 6 2.87 -0.98 29.84
C ALA A 6 4.18 -0.89 30.67
N ILE A 7 4.98 0.14 30.39
CA ILE A 7 6.27 0.45 31.04
C ILE A 7 6.42 1.98 31.12
N ALA A 8 7.19 2.50 32.08
CA ALA A 8 7.45 3.92 32.14
C ALA A 8 8.32 4.40 30.97
N ALA A 9 8.05 5.60 30.47
CA ALA A 9 8.74 6.15 29.30
C ALA A 9 10.25 6.39 29.51
N ASP A 10 10.69 6.61 30.76
CA ASP A 10 12.10 6.80 31.12
C ASP A 10 12.90 5.49 31.23
N GLU A 11 12.22 4.34 31.21
CA GLU A 11 12.86 3.02 31.12
C GLU A 11 13.19 2.62 29.67
N LEU A 12 12.56 3.28 28.70
CA LEU A 12 12.77 3.03 27.27
C LEU A 12 14.03 3.75 26.76
N PRO A 13 14.86 3.09 25.92
CA PRO A 13 15.96 3.77 25.27
C PRO A 13 15.43 4.81 24.28
N ALA A 14 16.16 5.93 24.13
CA ALA A 14 15.89 6.89 23.07
C ALA A 14 16.07 6.21 21.71
N PRO A 15 15.20 6.47 20.72
CA PRO A 15 15.33 5.89 19.38
C PRO A 15 16.67 6.28 18.74
N VAL A 16 17.39 5.30 18.20
CA VAL A 16 18.59 5.53 17.38
C VAL A 16 18.21 5.60 15.91
N GLU A 17 17.46 4.61 15.42
CA GLU A 17 16.97 4.61 14.04
C GLU A 17 15.69 5.44 13.90
N ASN A 18 15.60 6.28 12.86
CA ASN A 18 14.42 7.11 12.57
C ASN A 18 14.00 8.03 13.74
N ALA A 19 14.96 8.49 14.55
CA ALA A 19 14.72 9.32 15.72
C ALA A 19 13.98 10.64 15.39
N ASP A 20 14.14 11.15 14.18
CA ASP A 20 13.42 12.32 13.67
C ASP A 20 11.92 12.08 13.42
N ARG A 21 11.47 10.82 13.52
CA ARG A 21 10.09 10.38 13.23
C ARG A 21 9.41 9.68 14.39
N LEU A 22 10.10 9.53 15.51
CA LEU A 22 9.60 8.80 16.68
C LEU A 22 9.60 9.71 17.89
N GLU A 23 8.45 9.81 18.54
CA GLU A 23 8.29 10.52 19.81
C GLU A 23 7.86 9.52 20.88
N ILE A 24 8.48 9.59 22.04
CA ILE A 24 8.11 8.78 23.21
C ILE A 24 7.64 9.73 24.29
N THR A 25 6.41 9.52 24.77
CA THR A 25 5.80 10.36 25.80
C THR A 25 5.31 9.48 26.97
N ALA A 26 5.32 10.04 28.17
CA ALA A 26 4.72 9.42 29.33
C ALA A 26 3.21 9.67 29.35
N LEU A 27 2.43 8.64 29.68
CA LEU A 27 0.99 8.72 29.92
C LEU A 27 0.69 8.78 31.42
N ASP A 28 -0.45 9.36 31.79
CA ASP A 28 -0.87 9.55 33.19
C ASP A 28 -1.02 8.24 33.98
N ASN A 29 -1.23 7.12 33.29
CA ASN A 29 -1.33 5.78 33.88
C ASN A 29 0.04 5.10 34.12
N GLY A 30 1.15 5.82 33.89
CA GLY A 30 2.51 5.29 34.02
C GLY A 30 2.99 4.47 32.83
N HIS A 31 2.23 4.43 31.73
CA HIS A 31 2.62 3.78 30.48
C HIS A 31 3.41 4.74 29.58
N ALA A 32 4.09 4.18 28.60
CA ALA A 32 4.74 4.92 27.53
C ALA A 32 3.90 4.88 26.26
N GLN A 33 3.85 6.01 25.56
CA GLN A 33 3.27 6.11 24.22
C GLN A 33 4.39 6.39 23.22
N ILE A 34 4.45 5.57 22.17
CA ILE A 34 5.29 5.79 21.00
C ILE A 34 4.41 6.34 19.88
N PHE A 35 4.71 7.56 19.43
CA PHE A 35 4.09 8.16 18.27
C PHE A 35 5.07 8.14 17.09
N ALA A 36 4.64 7.58 15.96
CA ALA A 36 5.45 7.49 14.74
C ALA A 36 4.87 8.32 13.58
N HIS A 37 5.73 9.17 13.01
CA HIS A 37 5.45 10.04 11.87
C HIS A 37 5.87 9.41 10.54
N GLY A 38 4.93 8.69 9.93
CA GLY A 38 5.08 8.15 8.57
C GLY A 38 4.69 9.15 7.48
N ILE A 39 4.78 8.70 6.23
CA ILE A 39 4.28 9.39 5.05
C ILE A 39 3.29 8.44 4.39
N GLY A 40 2.00 8.79 4.43
CA GLY A 40 0.94 7.98 3.84
C GLY A 40 0.94 8.03 2.31
N GLY A 41 0.42 6.98 1.68
CA GLY A 41 0.22 6.93 0.23
C GLY A 41 -0.75 5.82 -0.17
N HIS A 42 -1.13 5.79 -1.45
CA HIS A 42 -2.00 4.76 -1.98
C HIS A 42 -1.27 3.41 -2.03
N ALA A 43 -1.94 2.32 -1.66
CA ALA A 43 -1.32 1.00 -1.53
C ALA A 43 -0.63 0.48 -2.81
N SER A 44 -1.02 0.99 -3.99
CA SER A 44 -0.42 0.62 -5.27
C SER A 44 0.73 1.52 -5.74
N MET A 45 1.07 2.56 -4.98
CA MET A 45 2.11 3.56 -5.31
C MET A 45 2.97 3.80 -4.05
N PRO A 46 3.80 2.84 -3.65
CA PRO A 46 4.55 2.92 -2.41
C PRO A 46 5.73 3.91 -2.44
N GLU A 47 6.12 4.42 -3.61
CA GLU A 47 7.25 5.32 -3.77
C GLU A 47 7.07 6.60 -2.95
N GLY A 48 8.11 6.99 -2.20
CA GLY A 48 8.09 8.17 -1.34
C GLY A 48 7.25 8.02 -0.06
N THR A 49 6.62 6.87 0.17
CA THR A 49 5.86 6.59 1.40
C THR A 49 6.77 6.05 2.51
N ILE A 50 6.34 6.22 3.75
CA ILE A 50 7.01 5.67 4.94
C ILE A 50 5.94 5.10 5.86
N ASN A 51 5.92 3.77 6.03
CA ASN A 51 4.94 3.11 6.87
C ASN A 51 5.26 3.36 8.37
N ALA A 52 4.40 4.12 9.05
CA ALA A 52 4.57 4.44 10.46
C ALA A 52 4.52 3.22 11.39
N VAL A 53 3.85 2.13 11.00
CA VAL A 53 3.88 0.87 11.75
C VAL A 53 5.26 0.22 11.65
N GLY A 54 5.86 0.23 10.45
CA GLY A 54 7.23 -0.26 10.23
C GLY A 54 8.26 0.48 11.09
N LEU A 55 8.11 1.80 11.25
CA LEU A 55 8.95 2.60 12.16
C LEU A 55 8.85 2.14 13.62
N ILE A 56 7.63 1.89 14.11
CA ILE A 56 7.40 1.36 15.46
C ILE A 56 8.00 -0.03 15.60
N VAL A 57 7.83 -0.91 14.61
CA VAL A 57 8.41 -2.27 14.63
C VAL A 57 9.93 -2.21 14.72
N ALA A 58 10.59 -1.34 13.94
CA ALA A 58 12.04 -1.15 14.01
C ALA A 58 12.48 -0.70 15.41
N TYR A 59 11.79 0.29 15.98
CA TYR A 59 12.07 0.76 17.34
C TYR A 59 11.86 -0.32 18.41
N LEU A 60 10.78 -1.11 18.33
CA LEU A 60 10.54 -2.20 19.29
C LEU A 60 11.64 -3.26 19.24
N ARG A 61 12.24 -3.51 18.05
CA ARG A 61 13.41 -4.40 17.91
C ARG A 61 14.66 -3.82 18.55
N GLU A 62 14.90 -2.53 18.34
CA GLU A 62 16.01 -1.80 18.95
C GLU A 62 15.91 -1.81 20.48
N ALA A 63 14.73 -1.45 21.00
CA ALA A 63 14.46 -1.41 22.43
C ALA A 63 14.58 -2.79 23.07
N GLU A 64 13.99 -3.83 22.48
CA GLU A 64 14.15 -5.21 22.99
C GLU A 64 15.62 -5.63 23.04
N GLY A 65 16.45 -5.22 22.07
CA GLY A 65 17.89 -5.46 22.09
C GLY A 65 18.61 -4.78 23.27
N ALA A 66 18.23 -3.54 23.60
CA ALA A 66 18.78 -2.82 24.74
C ALA A 66 18.38 -3.46 26.09
N PHE A 67 17.14 -3.94 26.21
CA PHE A 67 16.70 -4.72 27.38
C PHE A 67 17.45 -6.05 27.47
N GLY A 68 17.63 -6.75 26.36
CA GLY A 68 18.38 -8.00 26.30
C GLY A 68 19.85 -7.85 26.71
N ALA A 69 20.49 -6.72 26.44
CA ALA A 69 21.84 -6.42 26.91
C ALA A 69 21.95 -6.27 28.45
N ARG A 70 20.82 -6.12 29.14
CA ARG A 70 20.69 -6.09 30.60
C ARG A 70 20.10 -7.38 31.19
N ASP A 71 20.00 -8.45 30.39
CA ASP A 71 19.31 -9.70 30.74
C ASP A 71 17.82 -9.52 31.10
N GLU A 72 17.19 -8.47 30.54
CA GLU A 72 15.77 -8.15 30.71
C GLU A 72 14.98 -8.39 29.42
N ARG A 73 13.65 -8.25 29.46
CA ARG A 73 12.76 -8.30 28.30
C ARG A 73 11.75 -7.17 28.35
N LEU A 74 11.58 -6.47 27.22
CA LEU A 74 10.51 -5.50 27.06
C LEU A 74 9.22 -6.20 26.65
N LEU A 75 9.32 -7.15 25.71
CA LEU A 75 8.19 -7.86 25.14
C LEU A 75 8.00 -9.23 25.78
N THR A 76 6.75 -9.67 25.91
CA THR A 76 6.46 -11.08 26.23
C THR A 76 7.02 -12.00 25.13
N PRO A 77 7.28 -13.30 25.41
CA PRO A 77 7.79 -14.21 24.39
C PRO A 77 6.96 -14.27 23.11
N ALA A 78 5.63 -14.17 23.21
CA ALA A 78 4.73 -14.18 22.06
C ALA A 78 4.81 -12.87 21.26
N GLU A 79 4.81 -11.72 21.94
CA GLU A 79 4.97 -10.41 21.29
C GLU A 79 6.34 -10.30 20.62
N HIS A 80 7.40 -10.80 21.26
CA HIS A 80 8.74 -10.80 20.71
C HIS A 80 8.82 -11.56 19.37
N GLU A 81 8.22 -12.75 19.29
CA GLU A 81 8.18 -13.51 18.03
C GLU A 81 7.27 -12.86 16.99
N PHE A 82 6.15 -12.25 17.38
CA PHE A 82 5.29 -11.53 16.44
C PHE A 82 5.97 -10.26 15.89
N VAL A 83 6.66 -9.49 16.73
CA VAL A 83 7.45 -8.32 16.29
C VAL A 83 8.58 -8.75 15.36
N LYS A 84 9.21 -9.92 15.59
CA LYS A 84 10.17 -10.50 14.63
C LYS A 84 9.52 -10.91 13.32
N PHE A 85 8.30 -11.42 13.33
CA PHE A 85 7.56 -11.68 12.10
C PHE A 85 7.27 -10.38 11.34
N LEU A 86 6.88 -9.31 12.05
CA LEU A 86 6.60 -8.01 11.44
C LEU A 86 7.82 -7.39 10.74
N THR A 87 9.07 -7.72 11.11
CA THR A 87 10.23 -7.24 10.35
C THR A 87 10.29 -7.79 8.93
N PHE A 88 9.72 -8.97 8.67
CA PHE A 88 9.59 -9.53 7.32
C PHE A 88 8.43 -8.88 6.56
N VAL A 89 7.32 -8.63 7.26
CA VAL A 89 6.14 -7.96 6.70
C VAL A 89 6.44 -6.54 6.26
N HIS A 90 7.25 -5.81 7.04
CA HIS A 90 7.60 -4.40 6.80
C HIS A 90 8.99 -4.23 6.17
N ALA A 91 9.59 -5.30 5.63
CA ALA A 91 10.95 -5.24 5.05
C ALA A 91 11.03 -4.30 3.84
N ASP A 92 10.01 -4.31 3.00
CA ASP A 92 9.85 -3.40 1.87
C ASP A 92 8.39 -3.34 1.42
N ALA A 93 8.13 -2.56 0.37
CA ALA A 93 6.81 -2.39 -0.22
C ALA A 93 6.50 -3.38 -1.37
N TYR A 94 7.36 -4.36 -1.63
CA TYR A 94 7.29 -5.26 -2.79
C TYR A 94 7.22 -6.74 -2.41
N GLY A 95 7.23 -7.05 -1.12
CA GLY A 95 6.99 -8.39 -0.58
C GLY A 95 8.23 -9.30 -0.54
N HIS A 96 9.45 -8.79 -0.73
CA HIS A 96 10.64 -9.66 -0.72
C HIS A 96 10.90 -10.26 0.66
N GLY A 97 10.64 -9.50 1.74
CA GLY A 97 10.73 -10.03 3.10
C GLY A 97 9.75 -11.18 3.37
N LEU A 98 8.62 -11.18 2.69
CA LEU A 98 7.61 -12.24 2.75
C LEU A 98 7.88 -13.39 1.76
N GLY A 99 8.77 -13.20 0.79
CA GLY A 99 9.05 -14.17 -0.28
C GLY A 99 7.92 -14.30 -1.30
N ILE A 100 7.11 -13.25 -1.46
CA ILE A 100 5.95 -13.23 -2.37
C ILE A 100 6.16 -12.30 -3.57
N ASP A 101 7.33 -11.67 -3.70
CA ASP A 101 7.63 -10.75 -4.78
C ASP A 101 7.39 -11.40 -6.15
N ALA A 102 6.74 -10.64 -7.03
CA ALA A 102 6.39 -11.08 -8.37
C ALA A 102 6.36 -9.85 -9.28
N THR A 103 6.62 -10.05 -10.58
CA THR A 103 6.52 -8.97 -11.57
C THR A 103 6.02 -9.53 -12.90
N SER A 104 5.36 -8.69 -13.69
CA SER A 104 5.00 -9.00 -15.07
C SER A 104 5.21 -7.77 -15.96
N PRO A 105 5.46 -7.95 -17.27
CA PRO A 105 5.56 -6.82 -18.19
C PRO A 105 4.30 -5.94 -18.21
N ALA A 106 3.12 -6.53 -18.06
CA ALA A 106 1.85 -5.81 -18.14
C ALA A 106 1.52 -5.03 -16.86
N PHE A 107 1.71 -5.62 -15.67
CA PHE A 107 1.29 -5.05 -14.40
C PHE A 107 2.42 -4.43 -13.57
N GLY A 108 3.68 -4.67 -13.94
CA GLY A 108 4.83 -4.29 -13.12
C GLY A 108 4.96 -5.16 -11.87
N PRO A 109 5.64 -4.66 -10.83
CA PRO A 109 5.90 -5.41 -9.61
C PRO A 109 4.67 -5.50 -8.70
N LEU A 110 4.61 -6.58 -7.92
CA LEU A 110 3.71 -6.73 -6.79
C LEU A 110 4.00 -5.63 -5.77
N THR A 111 2.95 -5.07 -5.16
CA THR A 111 3.07 -4.16 -4.02
C THR A 111 2.44 -4.78 -2.78
N CYS A 112 3.05 -4.53 -1.62
CA CYS A 112 2.71 -5.08 -0.33
C CYS A 112 2.59 -3.95 0.69
N ASN A 113 1.35 -3.65 1.11
CA ASN A 113 1.05 -2.57 2.05
C ASN A 113 0.48 -3.13 3.37
N PRO A 114 1.30 -3.28 4.42
CA PRO A 114 0.84 -3.64 5.76
C PRO A 114 0.22 -2.43 6.48
N GLY A 115 -0.98 -2.04 6.05
CA GLY A 115 -1.59 -0.75 6.41
C GLY A 115 -2.38 -0.73 7.74
N VAL A 116 -2.78 -1.87 8.29
CA VAL A 116 -3.58 -1.93 9.53
C VAL A 116 -3.00 -2.94 10.48
N ILE A 117 -2.70 -2.50 11.71
CA ILE A 117 -2.32 -3.35 12.83
C ILE A 117 -3.24 -3.05 14.01
N ARG A 118 -3.68 -4.08 14.75
CA ARG A 118 -4.47 -3.90 15.97
C ARG A 118 -4.26 -5.05 16.96
N VAL A 119 -4.45 -4.75 18.24
CA VAL A 119 -4.64 -5.76 19.28
C VAL A 119 -6.14 -5.95 19.48
N MET A 120 -6.63 -7.17 19.33
CA MET A 120 -8.05 -7.49 19.42
C MET A 120 -8.21 -8.91 19.95
N ASP A 121 -9.18 -9.17 20.82
CA ASP A 121 -9.50 -10.53 21.32
C ASP A 121 -8.28 -11.35 21.76
N GLY A 122 -7.31 -10.71 22.44
CA GLY A 122 -6.11 -11.36 22.95
C GLY A 122 -5.04 -11.73 21.90
N HIS A 123 -5.14 -11.23 20.66
CA HIS A 123 -4.13 -11.41 19.62
C HIS A 123 -3.77 -10.11 18.92
N ILE A 124 -2.61 -10.09 18.26
CA ILE A 124 -2.18 -9.00 17.37
C ILE A 124 -2.55 -9.41 15.95
N GLU A 125 -3.31 -8.57 15.25
CA GLU A 125 -3.67 -8.77 13.85
C GLU A 125 -2.98 -7.72 12.97
N GLN A 126 -2.27 -8.18 11.94
CA GLN A 126 -1.74 -7.35 10.86
C GLN A 126 -2.50 -7.67 9.57
N VAL A 127 -3.15 -6.65 8.98
CA VAL A 127 -3.79 -6.74 7.67
C VAL A 127 -2.84 -6.18 6.63
N ILE A 128 -2.71 -6.92 5.52
CA ILE A 128 -1.82 -6.59 4.41
C ILE A 128 -2.68 -6.48 3.14
N ASP A 129 -2.55 -5.37 2.42
CA ASP A 129 -3.09 -5.21 1.07
C ASP A 129 -1.97 -5.58 0.08
N VAL A 130 -2.20 -6.65 -0.68
CA VAL A 130 -1.26 -7.14 -1.69
C VAL A 130 -1.88 -6.94 -3.08
N ARG A 131 -1.22 -6.13 -3.92
CA ARG A 131 -1.56 -5.97 -5.33
C ARG A 131 -0.58 -6.78 -6.15
N PHE A 132 -1.06 -7.85 -6.79
CA PHE A 132 -0.21 -8.82 -7.46
C PHE A 132 -0.42 -8.84 -8.99
N PRO A 133 0.64 -9.09 -9.77
CA PRO A 133 0.58 -9.22 -11.22
C PRO A 133 -0.02 -10.55 -11.68
N ASP A 134 -0.27 -10.69 -12.99
CA ASP A 134 -0.76 -11.93 -13.61
C ASP A 134 0.26 -13.08 -13.64
N SER A 135 1.51 -12.84 -13.24
CA SER A 135 2.55 -13.85 -13.07
C SER A 135 2.46 -14.62 -11.75
N THR A 136 1.51 -14.26 -10.86
CA THR A 136 1.22 -14.98 -9.61
C THR A 136 -0.29 -15.05 -9.33
N SER A 137 -0.67 -15.73 -8.27
CA SER A 137 -2.06 -15.89 -7.83
C SER A 137 -2.19 -15.79 -6.32
N ALA A 138 -3.41 -15.58 -5.82
CA ALA A 138 -3.66 -15.58 -4.38
C ALA A 138 -3.28 -16.93 -3.73
N ASP A 139 -3.51 -18.04 -4.43
CA ASP A 139 -3.16 -19.38 -3.94
C ASP A 139 -1.64 -19.54 -3.88
N THR A 140 -0.92 -19.14 -4.94
CA THR A 140 0.55 -19.15 -4.97
C THR A 140 1.16 -18.29 -3.86
N ILE A 141 0.61 -17.10 -3.62
CA ILE A 141 1.03 -16.22 -2.53
C ILE A 141 0.82 -16.92 -1.18
N CYS A 142 -0.31 -17.60 -0.98
CA CYS A 142 -0.57 -18.33 0.26
C CYS A 142 0.44 -19.46 0.47
N GLU A 143 0.71 -20.26 -0.57
CA GLU A 143 1.71 -21.34 -0.54
C GLU A 143 3.11 -20.79 -0.20
N GLN A 144 3.50 -19.66 -0.81
CA GLN A 144 4.80 -19.01 -0.54
C GLN A 144 4.92 -18.49 0.89
N LEU A 145 3.82 -18.09 1.53
CA LEU A 145 3.80 -17.62 2.91
C LEU A 145 3.89 -18.76 3.95
N GLU A 146 3.49 -19.99 3.61
CA GLU A 146 3.41 -21.11 4.56
C GLU A 146 4.67 -21.33 5.39
N PRO A 147 5.90 -21.32 4.82
CA PRO A 147 7.11 -21.53 5.60
C PRO A 147 7.33 -20.45 6.67
N LEU A 148 7.04 -19.19 6.33
CA LEU A 148 7.20 -18.06 7.25
C LEU A 148 6.11 -18.07 8.34
N VAL A 149 4.88 -18.39 7.95
CA VAL A 149 3.74 -18.56 8.85
C VAL A 149 4.03 -19.66 9.88
N GLY A 150 4.49 -20.82 9.43
CA GLY A 150 4.86 -21.94 10.30
C GLY A 150 6.04 -21.62 11.21
N ARG A 151 7.06 -20.91 10.71
CA ARG A 151 8.24 -20.50 11.48
C ARG A 151 7.89 -19.64 12.69
N PHE A 152 6.95 -18.72 12.54
CA PHE A 152 6.57 -17.78 13.59
C PHE A 152 5.31 -18.20 14.36
N GLY A 153 4.70 -19.33 14.02
CA GLY A 153 3.48 -19.82 14.67
C GLY A 153 2.29 -18.86 14.52
N VAL A 154 2.27 -18.08 13.44
CA VAL A 154 1.17 -17.17 13.13
C VAL A 154 0.10 -17.87 12.28
N THR A 155 -1.07 -17.26 12.13
CA THR A 155 -2.11 -17.73 11.22
C THR A 155 -2.30 -16.74 10.08
N CYS A 156 -2.38 -17.22 8.84
CA CYS A 156 -2.71 -16.41 7.68
C CYS A 156 -4.13 -16.71 7.22
N ARG A 157 -4.91 -15.67 6.87
CA ARG A 157 -6.25 -15.81 6.30
C ARG A 157 -6.44 -14.85 5.14
N VAL A 158 -6.86 -15.38 3.99
CA VAL A 158 -7.27 -14.56 2.86
C VAL A 158 -8.64 -13.94 3.17
N GLY A 159 -8.67 -12.61 3.29
CA GLY A 159 -9.93 -11.88 3.45
C GLY A 159 -10.72 -11.80 2.14
N ARG A 160 -10.06 -11.33 1.08
CA ARG A 160 -10.62 -11.19 -0.27
C ARG A 160 -9.50 -11.26 -1.30
N ALA A 161 -9.72 -12.00 -2.39
CA ALA A 161 -8.83 -12.02 -3.54
C ALA A 161 -9.57 -11.57 -4.81
N LYS A 162 -8.83 -10.95 -5.72
CA LYS A 162 -9.34 -10.47 -7.01
C LYS A 162 -8.27 -10.76 -8.07
N VAL A 163 -8.56 -11.68 -9.00
CA VAL A 163 -7.63 -12.09 -10.07
C VAL A 163 -7.28 -10.91 -10.97
N PRO A 164 -6.01 -10.66 -11.34
CA PRO A 164 -5.60 -9.60 -12.25
C PRO A 164 -6.46 -9.54 -13.51
N PHE A 165 -6.73 -8.34 -13.99
CA PHE A 165 -7.62 -8.11 -15.12
C PHE A 165 -7.00 -7.08 -16.07
N SER A 166 -6.92 -7.45 -17.35
CA SER A 166 -6.40 -6.60 -18.42
C SER A 166 -7.22 -6.81 -19.69
N VAL A 167 -7.20 -5.78 -20.54
CA VAL A 167 -7.69 -5.83 -21.92
C VAL A 167 -6.51 -5.47 -22.82
N SER A 168 -6.42 -6.09 -23.99
CA SER A 168 -5.33 -5.82 -24.94
C SER A 168 -5.30 -4.34 -25.32
N ALA A 169 -4.10 -3.75 -25.37
CA ALA A 169 -3.90 -2.41 -25.93
C ALA A 169 -4.29 -2.34 -27.42
N ASP A 170 -4.29 -3.48 -28.11
CA ASP A 170 -4.72 -3.58 -29.50
C ASP A 170 -6.23 -3.61 -29.72
N ASP A 171 -7.02 -3.72 -28.64
CA ASP A 171 -8.48 -3.75 -28.72
C ASP A 171 -9.02 -2.47 -29.38
N PRO A 172 -9.95 -2.58 -30.35
CA PRO A 172 -10.49 -1.41 -31.04
C PRO A 172 -11.08 -0.34 -30.10
N ALA A 173 -11.72 -0.75 -29.01
CA ALA A 173 -12.25 0.19 -28.03
C ALA A 173 -11.12 0.91 -27.29
N VAL A 174 -10.06 0.19 -26.91
CA VAL A 174 -8.89 0.77 -26.23
C VAL A 174 -8.18 1.77 -27.14
N LYS A 175 -7.97 1.43 -28.42
CA LYS A 175 -7.41 2.34 -29.43
C LYS A 175 -8.26 3.60 -29.60
N ALA A 176 -9.58 3.45 -29.76
CA ALA A 176 -10.46 4.60 -29.89
C ALA A 176 -10.39 5.54 -28.68
N LEU A 177 -10.27 5.00 -27.46
CA LEU A 177 -10.13 5.79 -26.24
C LEU A 177 -8.78 6.55 -26.18
N ILE A 178 -7.66 5.85 -26.38
CA ILE A 178 -6.33 6.48 -26.27
C ILE A 178 -6.07 7.48 -27.41
N ASP A 179 -6.54 7.19 -28.63
CA ASP A 179 -6.44 8.11 -29.76
C ASP A 179 -7.23 9.40 -29.49
N THR A 180 -8.42 9.28 -28.90
CA THR A 180 -9.23 10.45 -28.49
C THR A 180 -8.54 11.27 -27.41
N TYR A 181 -7.95 10.61 -26.42
CA TYR A 181 -7.17 11.31 -25.40
C TYR A 181 -6.00 12.09 -26.02
N ASN A 182 -5.20 11.44 -26.88
CA ASN A 182 -4.04 12.04 -27.52
C ASN A 182 -4.41 13.20 -28.44
N GLU A 183 -5.51 13.09 -29.18
CA GLU A 183 -6.02 14.17 -30.04
C GLU A 183 -6.38 15.45 -29.25
N PHE A 184 -7.08 15.29 -28.12
CA PHE A 184 -7.57 16.43 -27.35
C PHE A 184 -6.53 17.03 -26.39
N THR A 185 -5.49 16.26 -26.06
CA THR A 185 -4.40 16.70 -25.18
C THR A 185 -3.14 17.09 -25.94
N GLY A 186 -2.99 16.66 -27.20
CA GLY A 186 -1.76 16.78 -27.97
C GLY A 186 -0.62 15.89 -27.47
N LYS A 187 -0.93 14.90 -26.62
CA LYS A 187 0.04 13.99 -26.02
C LYS A 187 0.24 12.73 -26.88
N HIS A 188 1.22 11.94 -26.46
CA HIS A 188 1.53 10.61 -27.02
C HIS A 188 1.50 9.59 -25.88
N ALA A 189 0.37 9.52 -25.17
CA ALA A 189 0.16 8.56 -24.11
C ALA A 189 -0.11 7.16 -24.69
N GLU A 190 0.34 6.15 -23.95
CA GLU A 190 0.12 4.73 -24.24
C GLU A 190 -0.76 4.13 -23.15
N PRO A 191 -1.59 3.10 -23.45
CA PRO A 191 -2.31 2.35 -22.44
C PRO A 191 -1.35 1.67 -21.46
N PHE A 192 -1.68 1.68 -20.18
CA PHE A 192 -0.88 1.04 -19.13
C PHE A 192 -1.79 0.35 -18.12
N ALA A 193 -1.27 -0.66 -17.41
CA ALA A 193 -1.96 -1.24 -16.28
C ALA A 193 -1.56 -0.51 -14.98
N MET A 194 -2.47 -0.50 -14.02
CA MET A 194 -2.25 0.09 -12.70
C MET A 194 -2.76 -0.84 -11.60
N GLY A 195 -2.16 -0.80 -10.41
CA GLY A 195 -2.58 -1.62 -9.26
C GLY A 195 -3.87 -1.16 -8.58
N GLY A 196 -4.41 0.00 -8.98
CA GLY A 196 -5.70 0.50 -8.51
C GLY A 196 -6.86 -0.38 -8.98
N GLY A 197 -7.76 -0.74 -8.06
CA GLY A 197 -8.92 -1.56 -8.39
C GLY A 197 -10.06 -0.71 -8.93
N THR A 198 -10.61 -1.06 -10.10
CA THR A 198 -11.73 -0.33 -10.70
C THR A 198 -12.91 -1.25 -11.04
N TYR A 199 -14.05 -0.67 -11.43
CA TYR A 199 -15.22 -1.44 -11.89
C TYR A 199 -15.00 -2.19 -13.21
N ALA A 200 -13.97 -1.85 -13.99
CA ALA A 200 -13.70 -2.46 -15.29
C ALA A 200 -13.63 -3.99 -15.22
N ARG A 201 -13.06 -4.52 -14.13
CA ARG A 201 -12.93 -5.96 -13.89
C ARG A 201 -14.24 -6.74 -13.75
N ASN A 202 -15.38 -6.05 -13.62
CA ASN A 202 -16.69 -6.68 -13.54
C ASN A 202 -17.28 -6.98 -14.93
N PHE A 203 -16.63 -6.52 -16.00
CA PHE A 203 -17.04 -6.71 -17.37
C PHE A 203 -16.03 -7.59 -18.11
N ALA A 204 -16.48 -8.27 -19.18
CA ALA A 204 -15.59 -9.10 -20.00
C ALA A 204 -14.55 -8.27 -20.78
N ARG A 205 -14.94 -7.04 -21.18
CA ARG A 205 -14.12 -6.09 -21.94
C ARG A 205 -14.41 -4.69 -21.43
N ALA A 206 -13.59 -4.19 -20.53
CA ALA A 206 -13.67 -2.80 -20.07
C ALA A 206 -12.29 -2.32 -19.64
N VAL A 207 -12.09 -1.02 -19.71
CA VAL A 207 -10.89 -0.34 -19.20
C VAL A 207 -11.28 0.85 -18.35
N SER A 208 -10.36 1.30 -17.52
CA SER A 208 -10.50 2.58 -16.85
C SER A 208 -9.95 3.68 -17.74
N PHE A 209 -10.73 4.73 -17.91
CA PHE A 209 -10.39 5.85 -18.77
C PHE A 209 -10.77 7.14 -18.06
N GLY A 210 -9.78 7.99 -17.79
CA GLY A 210 -9.97 9.14 -16.94
C GLY A 210 -8.95 10.25 -17.14
N PRO A 211 -9.24 11.43 -16.57
CA PRO A 211 -8.47 12.63 -16.83
C PRO A 211 -7.27 12.81 -15.90
N GLU A 212 -7.06 11.88 -14.97
CA GLU A 212 -5.96 11.97 -14.00
C GLU A 212 -4.62 12.07 -14.74
N GLU A 213 -3.81 13.06 -14.38
CA GLU A 213 -2.52 13.31 -15.02
C GLU A 213 -1.39 13.27 -13.99
N THR A 214 -0.37 12.47 -14.28
CA THR A 214 0.87 12.46 -13.51
C THR A 214 1.61 13.78 -13.72
N GLY A 215 1.79 14.56 -12.66
CA GLY A 215 2.56 15.81 -12.69
C GLY A 215 1.73 17.09 -12.71
N LEU A 216 0.41 17.01 -12.55
CA LEU A 216 -0.40 18.20 -12.28
C LEU A 216 0.01 18.78 -10.92
N GLU A 217 0.55 20.00 -10.92
CA GLU A 217 0.83 20.73 -9.69
C GLU A 217 -0.49 21.14 -9.04
N LEU A 218 -0.80 20.52 -7.90
CA LEU A 218 -1.90 20.94 -7.05
C LEU A 218 -1.50 22.21 -6.29
N PRO A 219 -2.46 23.08 -5.94
CA PRO A 219 -2.21 24.16 -5.01
C PRO A 219 -1.57 23.65 -3.72
N ALA A 220 -0.75 24.46 -3.05
CA ALA A 220 -0.04 24.04 -1.83
C ALA A 220 -0.96 23.51 -0.70
N TRP A 221 -2.26 23.88 -0.73
CA TRP A 221 -3.27 23.39 0.22
C TRP A 221 -4.01 22.12 -0.25
N GLY A 222 -3.87 21.75 -1.51
CA GLY A 222 -4.61 20.68 -2.18
C GLY A 222 -3.93 19.33 -2.03
N GLY A 223 -4.73 18.32 -1.66
CA GLY A 223 -4.29 16.94 -1.52
C GLY A 223 -4.57 16.09 -2.76
N GLN A 224 -3.83 14.99 -2.86
CA GLN A 224 -4.06 13.94 -3.84
C GLN A 224 -5.26 13.05 -3.46
N MET A 225 -5.63 12.14 -4.36
CA MET A 225 -6.65 11.12 -4.11
C MET A 225 -6.39 10.37 -2.79
N HIS A 226 -7.40 10.26 -1.93
CA HIS A 226 -7.31 9.69 -0.57
C HIS A 226 -6.48 10.50 0.44
N GLY A 227 -6.05 11.73 0.11
CA GLY A 227 -5.32 12.63 1.00
C GLY A 227 -6.21 13.68 1.68
N PRO A 228 -5.71 14.37 2.72
CA PRO A 228 -6.36 15.54 3.29
C PRO A 228 -6.52 16.65 2.23
N ASN A 229 -7.67 17.33 2.21
CA ASN A 229 -7.98 18.40 1.26
C ASN A 229 -7.90 17.98 -0.23
N GLU A 230 -8.31 16.75 -0.55
CA GLU A 230 -8.39 16.25 -1.93
C GLU A 230 -9.06 17.28 -2.87
N CYS A 231 -8.41 17.57 -4.00
CA CYS A 231 -8.88 18.55 -4.97
C CYS A 231 -8.57 18.15 -6.41
N ALA A 232 -9.27 18.76 -7.37
CA ALA A 232 -9.07 18.55 -8.80
C ALA A 232 -9.06 19.90 -9.56
N ASN A 233 -8.36 19.94 -10.69
CA ASN A 233 -8.27 21.15 -11.53
C ASN A 233 -9.51 21.29 -12.43
N GLU A 234 -10.17 22.46 -12.39
CA GLU A 234 -11.41 22.69 -13.13
C GLU A 234 -11.23 22.59 -14.65
N GLU A 235 -10.13 23.11 -15.20
CA GLU A 235 -9.87 23.07 -16.64
C GLU A 235 -9.58 21.65 -17.12
N GLN A 236 -8.89 20.84 -16.31
CA GLN A 236 -8.72 19.42 -16.56
C GLN A 236 -10.07 18.69 -16.57
N LEU A 237 -10.98 19.00 -15.64
CA LEU A 237 -12.34 18.43 -15.63
C LEU A 237 -13.15 18.84 -16.88
N LYS A 238 -13.03 20.09 -17.33
CA LYS A 238 -13.68 20.55 -18.58
C LYS A 238 -13.09 19.87 -19.82
N GLN A 239 -11.78 19.63 -19.85
CA GLN A 239 -11.14 18.89 -20.93
C GLN A 239 -11.58 17.41 -20.92
N ALA A 240 -11.62 16.79 -19.74
CA ALA A 240 -12.13 15.44 -19.54
C ALA A 240 -13.52 15.27 -20.15
N LEU A 241 -14.43 16.21 -19.88
CA LEU A 241 -15.79 16.19 -20.40
C LEU A 241 -15.81 16.16 -21.94
N LYS A 242 -14.98 16.98 -22.60
CA LYS A 242 -14.87 16.98 -24.07
C LYS A 242 -14.38 15.63 -24.60
N ILE A 243 -13.35 15.09 -23.97
CA ILE A 243 -12.77 13.78 -24.31
C ILE A 243 -13.85 12.70 -24.18
N TYR A 244 -14.59 12.67 -23.07
CA TYR A 244 -15.63 11.68 -22.83
C TYR A 244 -16.77 11.74 -23.84
N ILE A 245 -17.22 12.94 -24.22
CA ILE A 245 -18.26 13.09 -25.24
C ILE A 245 -17.82 12.44 -26.56
N VAL A 246 -16.61 12.74 -27.03
CA VAL A 246 -16.11 12.21 -28.31
C VAL A 246 -15.80 10.72 -28.20
N ALA A 247 -15.22 10.27 -27.09
CA ALA A 247 -14.93 8.87 -26.84
C ALA A 247 -16.21 8.01 -26.90
N ILE A 248 -17.30 8.46 -26.27
CA ILE A 248 -18.59 7.76 -26.29
C ILE A 248 -19.14 7.66 -27.73
N LEU A 249 -19.06 8.74 -28.51
CA LEU A 249 -19.52 8.72 -29.90
C LEU A 249 -18.71 7.74 -30.75
N ARG A 250 -17.38 7.74 -30.61
CA ARG A 250 -16.48 6.81 -31.32
C ARG A 250 -16.73 5.36 -30.95
N LEU A 251 -16.88 5.08 -29.65
CA LEU A 251 -17.20 3.72 -29.18
C LEU A 251 -18.54 3.23 -29.73
N ASN A 252 -19.53 4.10 -29.90
CA ASN A 252 -20.83 3.75 -30.49
C ASN A 252 -20.75 3.39 -31.99
N GLU A 253 -19.69 3.79 -32.68
CA GLU A 253 -19.44 3.42 -34.09
C GLU A 253 -18.74 2.07 -34.26
N LEU A 254 -18.23 1.49 -33.16
CA LEU A 254 -17.54 0.21 -33.17
C LEU A 254 -18.50 -0.97 -32.99
N GLU A 255 -18.24 -2.06 -33.70
CA GLU A 255 -18.80 -3.38 -33.38
C GLU A 255 -17.87 -4.08 -32.39
N LEU A 256 -18.30 -4.22 -31.12
CA LEU A 256 -17.52 -4.70 -29.98
C LEU A 256 -17.86 -6.12 -29.54
#